data_AF-A0A2V9K193-F1
#
_entry.id   AF-A0A2V9K193-F1
#
_cell.length_a   1.000
_cell.length_b   1.000
_cell.length_c   1.000
_cell.angle_alpha   90.00
_cell.angle_beta   90.00
_cell.angle_gamma   90.00
#
_symmetry.space_group_name_H-M   'P 1'
#
loop_
_entity.id
_entity.type
_entity.pdbx_description
1 polymer ?
#
loop_
_entity_poly.entity_id
_entity_poly.type
_entity_poly.pdbx_seq_one_letter_code
_entity_poly.pdbx_strand_id
1 'polypeptide(L)'
;MILDGETGRLVPLDNEEKLAEALEPLLQQPSLRTEWGVRARSLARDRFSLSRMRERYQQLYLDLLAEKGWQPARVQEKTGGTVAQPVSLTV
;
A
#
# COMPACT_ATOMS: atom_id res chain seq x y z
N MET A 1 4.96 3.13 -6.16
CA MET A 1 4.85 4.07 -7.30
C MET A 1 5.71 5.27 -7.00
N ILE A 2 6.48 5.75 -7.97
CA ILE A 2 7.35 6.94 -7.85
C ILE A 2 6.75 8.05 -8.72
N LEU A 3 6.78 9.28 -8.21
CA LEU A 3 6.46 10.51 -8.91
C LEU A 3 7.76 11.26 -9.18
N ASP A 4 8.10 11.41 -10.46
CA ASP A 4 9.38 11.96 -10.90
C ASP A 4 9.55 13.42 -10.42
N GLY A 5 10.68 13.72 -9.79
CA GLY A 5 10.97 15.04 -9.20
C GLY A 5 10.25 15.33 -7.88
N GLU A 6 9.41 14.41 -7.39
CA GLU A 6 8.61 14.63 -6.18
C GLU A 6 8.86 13.62 -5.07
N THR A 7 8.83 12.34 -5.41
CA THR A 7 9.06 11.23 -4.46
C THR A 7 10.27 10.39 -4.85
N GLY A 8 10.96 10.80 -5.92
CA GLY A 8 12.15 10.17 -6.46
C GLY A 8 12.42 10.69 -7.87
N ARG A 9 13.46 10.15 -8.52
CA ARG A 9 13.76 10.40 -9.93
C ARG A 9 13.74 9.08 -10.69
N LEU A 10 13.12 9.07 -11.85
CA LEU A 10 13.21 7.94 -12.77
C LEU A 10 14.41 8.16 -13.70
N VAL A 11 15.21 7.12 -13.88
CA VAL A 11 16.37 7.12 -14.77
C VAL A 11 16.20 6.03 -15.82
N PRO A 12 16.69 6.23 -17.05
CA PRO A 12 16.71 5.17 -18.05
C PRO A 12 17.49 3.96 -17.55
N LEU A 13 17.11 2.77 -18.03
CA LEU A 13 17.86 1.55 -17.76
C LEU A 13 19.25 1.64 -18.42
N ASP A 14 20.26 1.08 -17.75
CA ASP A 14 21.65 0.98 -18.23
C ASP A 14 22.27 2.32 -18.69
N ASN A 15 21.89 3.42 -18.04
CA ASN A 15 22.45 4.75 -18.33
C ASN A 15 23.07 5.36 -17.06
N GLU A 16 24.37 5.16 -16.91
CA GLU A 16 25.16 5.61 -15.77
C GLU A 16 25.26 7.13 -15.70
N GLU A 17 25.40 7.81 -16.84
CA GLU A 17 25.47 9.27 -16.91
C GLU A 17 24.17 9.90 -16.40
N LYS A 18 23.01 9.38 -16.80
CA LYS A 18 21.71 9.88 -16.34
C LYS A 18 21.46 9.60 -14.88
N LEU A 19 22.02 8.51 -14.34
CA LEU A 19 22.01 8.27 -12.89
C LEU A 19 22.86 9.30 -12.15
N ALA A 20 24.06 9.59 -12.64
CA ALA A 20 24.94 10.60 -12.04
C ALA A 20 24.29 11.99 -12.06
N GLU A 21 23.74 12.41 -13.20
CA GLU A 21 22.98 13.66 -13.35
C GLU A 21 21.80 13.74 -12.37
N ALA A 22 21.08 12.63 -12.16
CA ALA A 22 19.95 12.58 -11.22
C ALA A 22 20.38 12.68 -9.74
N LEU A 23 21.57 12.17 -9.41
CA LEU A 23 22.11 12.19 -8.05
C LEU A 23 22.76 13.52 -7.69
N GLU A 24 23.34 14.25 -8.64
CA GLU A 24 24.10 15.47 -8.37
C GLU A 24 23.31 16.52 -7.57
N PRO A 25 22.06 16.90 -7.92
CA PRO A 25 21.27 17.83 -7.12
C PRO A 25 20.99 17.31 -5.70
N LEU A 26 20.78 16.00 -5.57
CA LEU A 26 20.52 15.36 -4.28
C LEU A 26 21.77 15.37 -3.40
N LEU A 27 22.96 15.29 -3.97
CA LEU A 27 24.23 15.38 -3.23
C LEU A 27 24.51 16.82 -2.79
N GLN A 28 24.34 17.78 -3.71
CA GLN A 28 24.60 19.21 -3.46
C GLN A 28 23.60 19.82 -2.47
N GLN A 29 22.35 19.35 -2.43
CA GLN A 29 21.29 19.89 -1.57
C GLN A 29 20.69 18.79 -0.68
N PRO A 30 21.24 18.57 0.54
CA PRO A 30 20.75 17.56 1.46
C PRO A 30 19.26 17.67 1.83
N SER A 31 18.71 18.89 1.82
CA SER A 31 17.29 19.15 2.10
C SER A 31 16.36 18.44 1.11
N LEU A 32 16.72 18.38 -0.18
CA LEU A 32 15.94 17.71 -1.21
C LEU A 32 15.76 16.21 -0.90
N ARG A 33 16.82 15.56 -0.39
CA ARG A 33 16.75 14.13 0.00
C ARG A 33 15.72 13.90 1.09
N THR A 34 15.72 14.77 2.11
CA THR A 34 14.76 14.69 3.22
C THR A 34 13.35 14.96 2.74
N GLU A 35 13.15 16.00 1.94
CA GLU A 35 11.83 16.38 1.43
C GLU A 35 11.22 15.27 0.58
N TRP A 36 11.97 14.75 -0.39
CA TRP A 36 11.52 13.66 -1.25
C TRP A 36 11.25 12.39 -0.43
N GLY A 37 12.10 12.09 0.55
CA GLY A 37 11.91 10.95 1.45
C GLY A 37 10.62 11.05 2.28
N VAL A 38 10.31 12.24 2.81
CA VAL A 38 9.06 12.49 3.55
C VAL A 38 7.85 12.30 2.63
N ARG A 39 7.87 12.90 1.43
CA ARG A 39 6.79 12.76 0.45
C ARG A 39 6.60 11.30 0.01
N ALA A 40 7.69 10.60 -0.30
CA ALA A 40 7.68 9.19 -0.67
C ALA A 40 7.10 8.31 0.44
N ARG A 41 7.49 8.56 1.71
CA ARG A 41 6.97 7.83 2.86
C ARG A 41 5.48 8.06 3.08
N SER A 42 5.00 9.30 2.97
CA SER A 42 3.56 9.57 3.08
C SER A 42 2.80 8.84 1.99
N LEU A 43 3.24 8.96 0.73
CA LEU A 43 2.62 8.26 -0.40
C LEU A 43 2.56 6.74 -0.17
N ALA A 44 3.66 6.14 0.30
CA ALA A 44 3.75 4.73 0.62
C ALA A 44 2.72 4.32 1.69
N ARG A 45 2.66 5.04 2.80
CA ARG A 45 1.73 4.76 3.90
C ARG A 45 0.28 4.91 3.47
N ASP A 46 -0.02 5.99 2.74
CA ASP A 46 -1.40 6.39 2.49
C ASP A 46 -2.05 5.55 1.38
N ARG A 47 -1.26 5.06 0.41
CA ARG A 47 -1.75 4.29 -0.74
C ARG A 47 -1.42 2.81 -0.73
N PHE A 48 -0.32 2.41 -0.10
CA PHE A 48 0.22 1.05 -0.19
C PHE A 48 0.31 0.34 1.16
N SER A 49 -0.37 0.85 2.21
CA SER A 49 -0.44 0.15 3.48
C SER A 49 -1.30 -1.12 3.40
N LEU A 50 -0.91 -2.13 4.18
CA LEU A 50 -1.62 -3.39 4.28
C LEU A 50 -3.08 -3.20 4.71
N SER A 51 -3.34 -2.28 5.66
CA SER A 51 -4.69 -1.98 6.13
C SER A 51 -5.61 -1.49 5.02
N ARG A 52 -5.14 -0.51 4.22
CA ARG A 52 -5.86 0.00 3.05
C ARG A 52 -6.09 -1.09 2.00
N MET A 53 -5.07 -1.89 1.75
CA MET A 53 -5.17 -2.96 0.77
C MET A 53 -6.20 -4.01 1.21
N ARG A 54 -6.18 -4.43 2.47
CA ARG A 54 -7.16 -5.31 3.08
C ARG A 54 -8.58 -4.74 2.95
N GLU A 55 -8.79 -3.48 3.32
CA GLU A 55 -10.11 -2.82 3.22
C GLU A 55 -10.64 -2.83 1.79
N ARG A 56 -9.78 -2.54 0.80
CA ARG A 56 -10.16 -2.57 -0.62
C ARG A 56 -10.55 -3.98 -1.08
N TYR A 57 -9.78 -4.99 -0.71
CA TYR A 57 -10.09 -6.38 -1.06
C TYR A 57 -11.35 -6.88 -0.35
N GLN A 58 -11.54 -6.54 0.92
CA GLN A 58 -12.75 -6.86 1.65
C GLN A 58 -13.98 -6.24 0.99
N GLN A 59 -13.91 -4.96 0.63
CA GLN A 59 -15.00 -4.28 -0.06
C GLN A 59 -15.31 -4.95 -1.40
N LEU A 60 -14.28 -5.26 -2.20
CA LEU A 60 -14.45 -5.98 -3.46
C LEU A 60 -15.17 -7.33 -3.26
N TYR A 61 -14.81 -8.10 -2.24
CA TYR A 61 -15.50 -9.36 -1.96
C TYR A 61 -16.95 -9.16 -1.52
N LEU A 62 -17.23 -8.14 -0.70
CA LEU A 62 -18.59 -7.82 -0.30
C LEU A 62 -19.44 -7.40 -1.51
N ASP A 63 -18.89 -6.58 -2.41
CA ASP A 63 -19.58 -6.14 -3.63
C ASP A 63 -19.91 -7.33 -4.54
N LEU A 64 -18.94 -8.24 -4.76
CA LEU A 64 -19.15 -9.44 -5.56
C LEU A 64 -20.17 -10.40 -4.93
N LEU A 65 -20.13 -10.60 -3.61
CA LEU A 65 -21.10 -11.43 -2.89
C LEU A 65 -22.51 -10.85 -3.00
N ALA A 66 -22.65 -9.52 -2.85
CA ALA A 66 -23.93 -8.83 -3.02
C ALA A 66 -24.48 -9.00 -4.45
N GLU A 67 -23.64 -8.88 -5.48
CA GLU A 67 -24.02 -9.13 -6.88
C GLU A 67 -24.54 -10.55 -7.10
N LYS A 68 -23.95 -11.54 -6.41
CA LYS A 68 -24.39 -12.95 -6.48
C LYS A 68 -25.58 -13.27 -5.57
N GLY A 69 -26.21 -12.27 -4.97
CA GLY A 69 -27.39 -12.45 -4.11
C GLY A 69 -27.07 -13.13 -2.77
N TRP A 70 -25.80 -13.17 -2.37
CA TRP A 70 -25.41 -13.68 -1.07
C TRP A 70 -25.86 -12.71 0.02
N GLN A 71 -26.58 -13.23 1.01
CA GLN A 71 -26.94 -12.46 2.20
C GLN A 71 -26.10 -12.94 3.39
N PRO A 72 -25.37 -12.05 4.07
CA PRO A 72 -24.66 -12.43 5.28
C PRO A 72 -25.66 -12.95 6.31
N ALA A 73 -25.43 -14.16 6.80
CA ALA A 73 -26.11 -14.63 8.00
C ALA A 73 -25.83 -13.60 9.11
N ARG A 74 -26.89 -13.00 9.67
CA ARG A 74 -26.76 -12.04 10.78
C ARG A 74 -25.99 -12.72 11.91
N VAL A 75 -24.73 -12.34 12.08
CA VAL A 75 -23.94 -12.76 13.24
C VAL A 75 -24.56 -12.06 14.43
N GLN A 76 -25.36 -12.79 15.21
CA GLN A 76 -25.76 -12.34 16.53
C GLN A 76 -24.48 -12.22 17.35
N GLU A 77 -24.12 -11.01 17.77
CA GLU A 77 -23.04 -10.79 18.72
C GLU A 77 -23.36 -11.59 20.00
N LYS A 78 -22.71 -12.74 20.16
CA LYS A 78 -22.64 -13.43 21.44
C LYS A 78 -21.75 -12.59 22.35
N THR A 79 -22.37 -11.67 23.08
CA THR A 79 -21.85 -11.18 24.35
C THR A 79 -21.60 -12.38 25.24
N GLY A 80 -20.32 -12.69 25.48
CA GLY A 80 -19.89 -13.62 26.50
C GLY A 80 -19.17 -14.87 25.99
N GLY A 81 -17.84 -14.87 26.14
CA GLY A 81 -17.09 -16.07 26.48
C GLY A 81 -16.42 -16.85 25.34
N THR A 82 -15.08 -16.80 25.37
CA THR A 82 -14.17 -17.90 24.99
C THR A 82 -13.75 -18.02 23.52
N VAL A 83 -12.61 -17.39 23.24
CA VAL A 83 -11.42 -17.87 22.50
C VAL A 83 -11.65 -18.82 21.31
N ALA A 84 -11.32 -18.28 20.13
CA ALA A 84 -10.65 -18.85 18.97
C ALA A 84 -10.71 -20.37 18.73
N GLN A 85 -11.22 -20.74 17.55
CA GLN A 85 -10.68 -21.89 16.80
C GLN A 85 -10.35 -21.45 15.37
N PRO A 86 -9.17 -21.79 14.83
CA PRO A 86 -8.74 -21.38 13.50
C PRO A 86 -9.47 -22.20 12.42
N VAL A 87 -9.78 -21.54 11.32
CA VAL A 87 -10.35 -22.16 10.12
C VAL A 87 -9.30 -23.09 9.50
N SER A 88 -9.51 -24.40 9.61
CA SER A 88 -8.72 -25.40 8.89
C SER A 88 -9.09 -25.34 7.40
N LEU A 89 -8.22 -24.77 6.56
CA LEU A 89 -8.18 -25.07 5.14
C LEU A 89 -7.26 -26.29 4.96
N THR A 90 -7.84 -27.44 4.62
CA THR A 90 -7.08 -28.59 4.11
C THR A 90 -7.26 -28.62 2.60
N VAL A 91 -6.13 -28.48 1.90
CA VAL A 91 -5.94 -28.79 0.47
C VAL A 91 -5.94 -30.31 0.28
#